data_AF-A0A957AL70-F1
#
_entry.id   AF-A0A957AL70-F1
#
_cell.length_a   1.000
_cell.length_b   1.000
_cell.length_c   1.000
_cell.angle_alpha   90.00
_cell.angle_beta   90.00
_cell.angle_gamma   90.00
#
_symmetry.space_group_name_H-M   'P 1'
#
loop_
_entity.id
_entity.type
_entity.pdbx_description
1 polymer ?
#
loop_
_entity_poly.entity_id
_entity_poly.type
_entity_poly.pdbx_seq_one_letter_code
_entity_poly.pdbx_strand_id
1 'polypeptide(L)'
;MVLQLPTAPAVSAEKPLPWLTDTQLPAASCVPEETAGAYPLLRRYGVTAPHQQKIPREYFKLAGPERDEKIWSLKHQLGKDLVVLGHHYQRDEVIQFADFRGDSFKLSQQAAGRADAEFILFCGVHFMA
;
A
#
# COMPACT_ATOMS: atom_id res chain seq x y z
N MET A 1 55.86 5.21 25.96
CA MET A 1 55.79 4.05 25.07
C MET A 1 54.43 4.08 24.39
N VAL A 2 54.35 4.70 23.20
CA VAL A 2 53.12 4.69 22.38
C VAL A 2 53.29 3.55 21.39
N LEU A 3 52.46 2.52 21.52
CA LEU A 3 52.47 1.33 20.67
C LEU A 3 51.92 1.70 19.29
N GLN A 4 52.81 1.79 18.31
CA GLN A 4 52.47 1.95 16.89
C GLN A 4 51.84 0.63 16.40
N LEU A 5 50.56 0.64 16.06
CA LEU A 5 49.91 -0.51 15.40
C LEU A 5 50.40 -0.61 13.94
N PRO A 6 50.70 -1.82 13.43
CA PRO A 6 51.15 -1.99 12.06
C PRO A 6 50.00 -1.71 11.08
N THR A 7 50.28 -0.86 10.08
CA THR A 7 49.41 -0.58 8.94
C THR A 7 49.20 -1.84 8.10
N ALA A 8 47.93 -2.19 7.89
CA ALA A 8 47.51 -3.30 7.03
C ALA A 8 47.97 -3.12 5.57
N PRO A 9 48.33 -4.19 4.85
CA PRO A 9 48.78 -4.09 3.47
C PRO A 9 47.63 -3.66 2.54
N ALA A 10 47.98 -2.85 1.54
CA ALA A 10 47.07 -2.39 0.50
C ALA A 10 46.50 -3.58 -0.29
N VAL A 11 45.17 -3.72 -0.27
CA VAL A 11 44.45 -4.70 -1.10
C VAL A 11 44.45 -4.19 -2.54
N SER A 12 45.04 -4.97 -3.43
CA SER A 12 45.10 -4.75 -4.87
C SER A 12 43.69 -4.62 -5.47
N ALA A 13 43.53 -3.68 -6.39
CA ALA A 13 42.27 -3.34 -7.04
C ALA A 13 41.67 -4.53 -7.80
N GLU A 14 40.63 -5.15 -7.23
CA GLU A 14 39.77 -6.07 -7.97
C GLU A 14 38.86 -5.29 -8.94
N LYS A 15 38.72 -5.81 -10.15
CA LYS A 15 37.96 -5.21 -11.25
C LYS A 15 36.47 -5.18 -10.89
N PRO A 16 35.79 -4.01 -10.92
CA PRO A 16 34.41 -3.92 -10.45
C PRO A 16 33.47 -4.76 -11.32
N LEU A 17 32.65 -5.58 -10.68
CA LEU A 17 31.58 -6.33 -11.34
C LEU A 17 30.50 -5.35 -11.83
N PRO A 18 30.02 -5.50 -13.08
CA PRO A 18 29.19 -4.49 -13.75
C PRO A 18 27.76 -4.35 -13.20
N TRP A 19 27.37 -5.17 -12.22
CA TRP A 19 26.02 -5.24 -11.69
C TRP A 19 25.89 -4.78 -10.23
N LEU A 20 26.96 -4.27 -9.62
CA LEU A 20 26.95 -3.83 -8.22
C LEU A 20 27.90 -2.65 -7.99
N THR A 21 27.67 -1.53 -8.67
CA THR A 21 28.52 -0.33 -8.52
C THR A 21 27.79 0.88 -7.95
N ASP A 22 26.50 0.75 -7.62
CA ASP A 22 25.78 1.84 -6.95
C ASP A 22 24.68 1.29 -6.04
N THR A 23 25.03 0.98 -4.79
CA THR A 23 24.04 0.68 -3.73
C THR A 23 23.54 1.95 -3.04
N GLN A 24 24.08 3.12 -3.41
CA GLN A 24 23.59 4.40 -2.93
C GLN A 24 22.68 5.01 -3.99
N LEU A 25 21.47 4.44 -4.11
CA LEU A 25 20.38 5.19 -4.68
C LEU A 25 20.29 6.52 -3.91
N PRO A 26 20.27 7.68 -4.60
CA PRO A 26 20.09 8.96 -3.93
C PRO A 26 18.83 8.87 -3.07
N ALA A 27 18.89 9.43 -1.85
CA ALA A 27 17.77 9.44 -0.94
C ALA A 27 16.50 9.83 -1.70
N ALA A 28 15.48 8.98 -1.64
CA ALA A 28 14.21 9.25 -2.32
C ALA A 28 13.80 10.67 -1.96
N SER A 29 13.72 11.54 -2.97
CA SER A 29 13.29 12.90 -2.76
C SER A 29 11.84 12.81 -2.28
N CYS A 30 11.62 13.04 -0.99
CA CYS A 30 10.29 13.14 -0.39
C CYS A 30 9.64 14.46 -0.83
N VAL A 31 9.45 14.61 -2.14
CA VAL A 31 8.56 15.62 -2.72
C VAL A 31 7.18 14.98 -2.81
N PRO A 32 6.10 15.71 -2.48
CA PRO A 32 4.74 15.22 -2.70
C PRO A 32 4.59 14.68 -4.12
N GLU A 33 3.84 13.58 -4.23
CA GLU A 33 3.68 12.74 -5.41
C GLU A 33 3.17 13.47 -6.67
N GLU A 34 2.79 14.74 -6.54
CA GLU A 34 2.30 15.58 -7.64
C GLU A 34 3.39 15.91 -8.68
N THR A 35 4.67 15.94 -8.30
CA THR A 35 5.76 16.29 -9.24
C THR A 35 6.88 15.25 -9.37
N ALA A 36 6.97 14.28 -8.46
CA ALA A 36 7.99 13.22 -8.50
C ALA A 36 7.39 11.82 -8.24
N GLY A 37 6.23 11.52 -8.84
CA GLY A 37 5.65 10.18 -8.77
C GLY A 37 6.09 9.30 -9.94
N ALA A 38 5.89 7.98 -9.82
CA ALA A 38 6.13 6.98 -10.88
C ALA A 38 5.35 7.24 -12.19
N TYR A 39 4.47 8.24 -12.23
CA TYR A 39 3.59 8.58 -13.35
C TYR A 39 4.31 8.81 -14.70
N PRO A 40 5.47 9.49 -14.80
CA PRO A 40 6.21 9.60 -16.06
C PRO A 40 6.75 8.25 -16.54
N LEU A 41 7.17 7.37 -15.62
CA LEU A 41 7.61 6.01 -15.95
C LEU A 41 6.42 5.14 -16.39
N LEU A 42 5.29 5.20 -15.67
CA LEU A 42 4.06 4.47 -16.03
C LEU A 42 3.59 4.84 -17.43
N ARG A 43 3.57 6.14 -17.78
CA ARG A 43 3.26 6.62 -19.14
C ARG A 43 4.23 6.10 -20.20
N ARG A 44 5.54 6.04 -19.88
CA ARG A 44 6.56 5.50 -20.80
C ARG A 44 6.34 4.02 -21.14
N TYR A 45 5.80 3.25 -20.19
CA TYR A 45 5.47 1.83 -20.38
C TYR A 45 4.01 1.59 -20.79
N GLY A 46 3.26 2.65 -21.14
CA GLY A 46 1.87 2.53 -21.57
C GLY A 46 0.90 2.10 -20.46
N VAL A 47 1.32 2.16 -19.20
CA VAL A 47 0.49 1.81 -18.05
C VAL A 47 -0.26 3.07 -17.59
N THR A 48 -1.59 3.00 -17.62
CA THR A 48 -2.44 4.07 -17.07
C THR A 48 -2.45 3.91 -15.55
N ALA A 49 -2.05 4.95 -14.83
CA ALA A 49 -2.12 4.93 -13.38
C ALA A 49 -3.59 4.79 -12.94
N PRO A 50 -3.86 3.99 -11.89
CA PRO A 50 -5.22 3.84 -11.38
C PRO A 50 -5.77 5.22 -10.99
N HIS A 51 -6.91 5.59 -11.56
CA HIS A 51 -7.55 6.86 -11.26
C HIS A 51 -8.33 6.73 -9.95
N GLN A 52 -7.81 7.31 -8.87
CA GLN A 52 -8.59 7.44 -7.65
C GLN A 52 -9.76 8.39 -7.88
N GLN A 53 -10.98 7.88 -7.75
CA GLN A 53 -12.19 8.68 -7.89
C GLN A 53 -12.23 9.76 -6.80
N LYS A 54 -12.66 10.98 -7.17
CA LYS A 54 -12.85 12.06 -6.22
C LYS A 54 -14.03 11.72 -5.31
N ILE A 55 -13.77 11.73 -4.01
CA ILE A 55 -14.82 11.53 -2.99
C ILE A 55 -15.76 12.74 -3.02
N PRO A 56 -17.08 12.53 -3.18
CA PRO A 56 -18.06 13.62 -3.17
C PRO A 56 -18.00 14.45 -1.88
N ARG A 57 -18.22 15.77 -2.02
CA ARG A 57 -18.07 16.71 -0.90
C ARG A 57 -19.08 16.48 0.22
N GLU A 58 -20.23 15.88 -0.06
CA GLU A 58 -21.23 15.58 0.97
C GLU A 58 -20.67 14.65 2.07
N TYR A 59 -19.80 13.69 1.73
CA TYR A 59 -19.28 12.73 2.70
C TYR A 59 -18.41 13.38 3.78
N PHE A 60 -17.72 14.47 3.45
CA PHE A 60 -16.92 15.23 4.43
C PHE A 60 -17.77 16.04 5.41
N LYS A 61 -19.03 16.31 5.08
CA LYS A 61 -19.94 17.12 5.91
C LYS A 61 -20.77 16.30 6.89
N LEU A 62 -20.87 14.99 6.69
CA LEU A 62 -21.66 14.10 7.52
C LEU A 62 -21.04 13.94 8.91
N ALA A 63 -21.89 13.88 9.94
CA ALA A 63 -21.45 13.50 11.28
C ALA A 63 -20.96 12.05 11.30
N GLY A 64 -20.10 11.69 12.27
CA GLY A 64 -19.58 10.31 12.40
C GLY A 64 -20.69 9.25 12.41
N PRO A 65 -21.71 9.35 13.28
CA PRO A 65 -22.80 8.39 13.34
C PRO A 65 -23.59 8.30 12.03
N GLU A 66 -23.89 9.43 11.39
CA GLU A 66 -24.60 9.46 10.10
C GLU A 66 -23.80 8.80 8.97
N ARG A 67 -22.46 8.93 9.00
CA ARG A 67 -21.58 8.21 8.07
C ARG A 67 -21.65 6.72 8.30
N ASP A 68 -21.57 6.29 9.56
CA ASP A 68 -21.56 4.87 9.91
C ASP A 68 -22.89 4.19 9.54
N GLU A 69 -24.02 4.85 9.81
CA GLU A 69 -25.36 4.39 9.39
C GLU A 69 -25.45 4.23 7.87
N LYS A 70 -24.90 5.20 7.12
CA LYS A 70 -24.90 5.15 5.65
C LYS A 70 -24.03 4.01 5.12
N ILE A 71 -22.85 3.78 5.71
CA ILE A 71 -21.97 2.67 5.34
C ILE A 71 -22.66 1.33 5.62
N TRP A 72 -23.30 1.18 6.79
CA TRP A 72 -24.07 -0.01 7.12
C TRP A 72 -25.22 -0.21 6.14
N SER A 73 -25.98 0.83 5.80
CA SER A 73 -27.08 0.73 4.84
C SER A 73 -26.60 0.21 3.48
N LEU A 74 -25.50 0.76 2.95
CA LEU A 74 -24.92 0.32 1.68
C LEU A 74 -24.40 -1.12 1.74
N LYS A 75 -23.74 -1.49 2.83
CA LYS A 75 -23.27 -2.86 3.04
C LYS A 75 -24.42 -3.86 3.05
N HIS A 76 -25.55 -3.53 3.71
CA HIS A 76 -26.74 -4.37 3.70
C HIS A 76 -27.40 -4.44 2.32
N GLN A 77 -27.42 -3.34 1.56
CA GLN A 77 -27.97 -3.32 0.20
C GLN A 77 -27.17 -4.23 -0.75
N LEU A 78 -25.85 -4.24 -0.63
CA LEU A 78 -24.96 -5.09 -1.44
C LEU A 78 -24.94 -6.54 -0.94
N GLY A 79 -25.20 -6.76 0.35
CA GLY A 79 -25.40 -8.10 0.91
C GLY A 79 -24.24 -9.05 0.60
N LYS A 80 -24.55 -10.14 -0.09
CA LYS A 80 -23.57 -11.18 -0.45
C LYS A 80 -22.63 -10.79 -1.60
N ASP A 81 -22.99 -9.75 -2.35
CA ASP A 81 -22.24 -9.30 -3.52
C ASP A 81 -21.01 -8.48 -3.08
N LEU A 82 -20.95 -8.06 -1.81
CA LEU A 82 -19.83 -7.33 -1.21
C LEU A 82 -19.13 -8.17 -0.14
N VAL A 83 -17.80 -8.22 -0.18
CA VAL A 83 -16.94 -8.73 0.88
C VAL A 83 -15.95 -7.66 1.31
N VAL A 84 -15.93 -7.32 2.60
CA VAL A 84 -15.02 -6.31 3.17
C VAL A 84 -13.89 -6.99 3.95
N LEU A 85 -12.65 -6.76 3.52
CA LEU A 85 -11.43 -7.32 4.09
C LEU A 85 -10.68 -6.23 4.87
N GLY A 86 -10.48 -6.42 6.17
CA GLY A 86 -9.81 -5.46 7.05
C GLY A 86 -8.44 -5.94 7.52
N HIS A 87 -7.39 -5.17 7.24
CA HIS A 87 -6.07 -5.43 7.81
C HIS A 87 -6.02 -5.06 9.30
N HIS A 88 -5.30 -5.83 10.11
CA HIS A 88 -5.21 -5.61 11.58
C HIS A 88 -4.75 -4.21 12.01
N TYR A 89 -4.06 -3.47 11.15
CA TYR A 89 -3.57 -2.12 11.45
C TYR A 89 -4.55 -1.00 11.12
N GLN A 90 -5.76 -1.34 10.67
CA GLN A 90 -6.79 -0.33 10.47
C GLN A 90 -7.43 0.10 11.78
N ARG A 91 -7.93 1.34 11.79
CA ARG A 91 -8.63 1.91 12.94
C ARG A 91 -9.95 1.17 13.20
N ASP A 92 -10.39 1.15 14.45
CA ASP A 92 -11.65 0.52 14.86
C ASP A 92 -12.85 1.07 14.06
N GLU A 93 -12.83 2.38 13.77
CA GLU A 93 -13.82 3.08 12.93
C GLU A 93 -13.99 2.45 11.54
N VAL A 94 -12.94 1.83 10.99
CA VAL A 94 -12.98 1.16 9.67
C VAL A 94 -13.22 -0.33 9.85
N ILE A 95 -12.56 -0.92 10.84
CA ILE A 95 -12.55 -2.34 11.11
C ILE A 95 -13.92 -2.88 11.54
N GLN A 96 -14.77 -2.05 12.14
CA GLN A 96 -16.16 -2.37 12.43
C GLN A 96 -16.97 -2.85 11.21
N PHE A 97 -16.61 -2.39 10.00
CA PHE A 97 -17.30 -2.76 8.76
C PHE A 97 -16.71 -3.99 8.07
N ALA A 98 -15.56 -4.50 8.53
CA ALA A 98 -14.89 -5.65 7.92
C ALA A 98 -15.60 -6.96 8.24
N ASP A 99 -15.83 -7.79 7.21
CA ASP A 99 -16.34 -9.15 7.36
C ASP A 99 -15.23 -10.10 7.82
N PHE A 100 -14.03 -9.89 7.30
CA PHE A 100 -12.85 -10.67 7.67
C PHE A 100 -11.73 -9.75 8.14
N ARG A 101 -11.04 -10.16 9.21
CA ARG A 101 -9.88 -9.48 9.76
C ARG A 101 -8.68 -10.42 9.76
N GLY A 102 -7.55 -9.92 9.28
CA GLY A 102 -6.36 -10.75 9.10
C GLY A 102 -5.09 -9.98 8.76
N ASP A 103 -3.99 -10.72 8.71
CA ASP A 103 -2.79 -10.35 7.99
C ASP A 103 -2.99 -10.53 6.47
N SER A 104 -1.99 -10.14 5.69
CA SER A 104 -2.02 -10.23 4.22
C SER A 104 -2.33 -11.63 3.71
N PHE A 105 -1.71 -12.66 4.29
CA PHE A 105 -1.83 -14.03 3.80
C PHE A 105 -3.24 -14.59 4.02
N LYS A 106 -3.79 -14.36 5.22
CA LYS A 106 -5.16 -14.76 5.54
C LYS A 106 -6.16 -14.03 4.66
N LEU A 107 -5.98 -12.72 4.45
CA LEU A 107 -6.90 -11.94 3.62
C LEU A 107 -6.85 -12.36 2.15
N SER A 108 -5.67 -12.67 1.58
CA SER A 108 -5.55 -13.18 0.21
C SER A 108 -6.29 -14.52 0.04
N GLN A 109 -6.19 -15.43 1.00
CA GLN A 109 -6.93 -16.70 0.94
C GLN A 109 -8.45 -16.49 1.05
N GLN A 110 -8.90 -15.59 1.93
CA GLN A 110 -10.32 -15.27 2.04
C GLN A 110 -10.85 -14.63 0.76
N ALA A 111 -10.09 -13.72 0.14
CA ALA A 111 -10.45 -13.13 -1.15
C ALA A 111 -10.57 -14.21 -2.24
N ALA A 112 -9.59 -15.10 -2.35
CA ALA A 112 -9.59 -16.17 -3.34
C ALA A 112 -10.74 -17.17 -3.15
N GLY A 113 -11.18 -17.41 -1.91
CA GLY A 113 -12.30 -18.29 -1.60
C GLY A 113 -13.69 -17.69 -1.87
N ARG A 114 -13.79 -16.42 -2.28
CA ARG A 114 -15.06 -15.69 -2.47
C ARG A 114 -15.34 -15.40 -3.93
N ALA A 115 -15.41 -16.47 -4.73
CA ALA A 115 -15.75 -16.39 -6.16
C ALA A 115 -17.14 -15.79 -6.44
N ASP A 116 -18.05 -15.86 -5.46
CA ASP A 116 -19.43 -15.38 -5.60
C ASP A 116 -19.60 -13.88 -5.29
N ALA A 117 -18.57 -13.21 -4.77
CA ALA A 117 -18.62 -11.78 -4.45
C ALA A 117 -18.29 -10.96 -5.70
N GLU A 118 -19.20 -10.09 -6.12
CA GLU A 118 -18.98 -9.15 -7.22
C GLU A 118 -17.97 -8.07 -6.83
N PHE A 119 -17.96 -7.67 -5.56
CA PHE A 119 -17.14 -6.60 -5.02
C PHE A 119 -16.30 -7.08 -3.84
N ILE A 120 -14.99 -6.85 -3.92
CA ILE A 120 -14.05 -7.05 -2.80
C ILE A 120 -13.51 -5.70 -2.38
N LEU A 121 -13.85 -5.26 -1.16
CA LEU A 121 -13.37 -4.01 -0.59
C LEU A 121 -12.20 -4.28 0.36
N PHE A 122 -11.01 -3.88 -0.07
CA PHE A 122 -9.79 -4.05 0.73
C PHE A 122 -9.49 -2.81 1.59
N CYS A 123 -9.77 -2.90 2.88
CA CYS A 123 -9.40 -1.89 3.87
C CYS A 123 -7.94 -2.10 4.30
N GLY A 124 -7.01 -1.64 3.47
CA GLY A 124 -5.57 -1.79 3.69
C GLY A 124 -4.76 -0.80 2.85
N VAL A 125 -3.59 -1.24 2.39
CA VAL A 125 -2.68 -0.46 1.55
C VAL A 125 -2.67 -1.01 0.12
N HIS A 126 -2.34 -0.16 -0.86
CA HIS A 126 -2.54 -0.44 -2.28
C HIS A 126 -1.83 -1.70 -2.82
N PHE A 127 -0.70 -2.14 -2.23
CA PHE A 127 -0.02 -3.34 -2.72
C PHE A 127 -0.71 -4.66 -2.35
N MET A 128 -1.71 -4.61 -1.45
CA MET A 128 -2.48 -5.77 -1.00
C MET A 128 -3.81 -5.93 -1.76
N ALA A 129 -4.22 -4.92 -2.54
CA ALA A 129 -5.53 -4.79 -3.18
C ALA A 129 -5.47 -5.01 -4.69
#